data_AF-C3XHR6-F1
#
_entry.id   AF-C3XHR6-F1
#
_cell.length_a   1.000
_cell.length_b   1.000
_cell.length_c   1.000
_cell.angle_alpha   90.00
_cell.angle_beta   90.00
_cell.angle_gamma   90.00
#
_symmetry.space_group_name_H-M   'P 1'
#
loop_
_entity.id
_entity.type
_entity.pdbx_description
1 polymer ?
#
loop_
_entity_poly.entity_id
_entity_poly.type
_entity_poly.pdbx_seq_one_letter_code
_entity_poly.pdbx_strand_id
1 'polypeptide(L)'
;MAKKETQQRVLVIKNFKNIGVSKMDSDYNLSDKPEELVLNTSYTGDHHGGLVTIIGENNTGKSNVNRALAKFMFGNAKAFDENDIPNFSNYEACEPDLSFVLRDYTQAAAAANNGGGGGQNMSLAL
;
A
#
# COMPACT_ATOMS: atom_id res chain seq x y z
N MET A 1 -5.89 10.32 -31.28
CA MET A 1 -6.52 10.01 -29.99
C MET A 1 -5.42 9.61 -29.02
N ALA A 2 -5.27 10.33 -27.90
CA ALA A 2 -4.32 9.92 -26.86
C ALA A 2 -4.81 8.62 -26.21
N LYS A 3 -3.94 7.62 -26.08
CA LYS A 3 -4.27 6.41 -25.31
C LYS A 3 -4.54 6.85 -23.87
N LYS A 4 -5.74 6.57 -23.36
CA LYS A 4 -6.05 6.78 -21.94
C LYS A 4 -5.10 5.87 -21.16
N GLU A 5 -4.25 6.44 -20.32
CA GLU A 5 -3.36 5.65 -19.46
C GLU A 5 -4.22 4.76 -18.57
N THR A 6 -3.90 3.47 -18.44
CA THR A 6 -4.74 2.48 -17.73
C THR A 6 -4.12 2.00 -16.43
N GLN A 7 -2.88 2.37 -16.12
CA GLN A 7 -2.11 1.83 -15.01
C GLN A 7 -1.90 2.83 -13.89
N GLN A 8 -1.95 2.35 -12.65
CA GLN A 8 -1.68 3.08 -11.43
C GLN A 8 -0.50 2.48 -10.70
N ARG A 9 0.36 3.35 -10.15
CA ARG A 9 1.41 2.99 -9.22
C ARG A 9 0.83 2.98 -7.81
N VAL A 10 0.88 1.85 -7.12
CA VAL A 10 0.31 1.71 -5.78
C VAL A 10 1.41 1.21 -4.84
N LEU A 11 1.65 1.96 -3.77
CA LEU A 11 2.39 1.47 -2.62
C LEU A 11 1.39 0.79 -1.69
N VAL A 12 1.58 -0.51 -1.47
CA VAL A 12 0.81 -1.31 -0.52
C VAL A 12 1.60 -1.36 0.79
N ILE A 13 0.94 -0.98 1.88
CA ILE A 13 1.52 -0.90 3.22
C ILE A 13 0.80 -1.90 4.11
N LYS A 14 1.52 -2.88 4.64
CA LYS A 14 1.02 -3.87 5.60
C LYS A 14 1.79 -3.76 6.90
N ASN A 15 1.07 -3.78 8.02
CA ASN A 15 1.62 -3.86 9.38
C ASN A 15 2.80 -2.92 9.61
N PHE A 16 2.73 -1.67 9.15
CA PHE A 16 3.83 -0.71 9.32
C PHE A 16 3.41 0.37 10.31
N LYS A 17 3.97 0.34 11.51
CA LYS A 17 3.59 1.22 12.62
C LYS A 17 2.08 1.15 12.84
N ASN A 18 1.34 2.24 12.59
CA ASN A 18 -0.12 2.27 12.73
C ASN A 18 -0.88 2.17 11.39
N ILE A 19 -0.22 1.81 10.29
CA ILE A 19 -0.79 1.78 8.94
C ILE A 19 -0.95 0.33 8.49
N GLY A 20 -2.11 0.01 7.92
CA GLY A 20 -2.37 -1.29 7.33
C GLY A 20 -2.28 -2.47 8.32
N VAL A 21 -2.72 -2.25 9.57
CA VAL A 21 -2.57 -3.22 10.66
C VAL A 21 -3.62 -4.33 10.53
N SER A 22 -3.14 -5.55 10.25
CA SER A 22 -3.93 -6.78 10.24
C SER A 22 -4.54 -7.06 11.61
N LYS A 23 -5.66 -7.77 11.65
CA LYS A 23 -6.40 -8.05 12.89
C LYS A 23 -6.61 -9.54 13.08
N MET A 24 -6.38 -10.00 14.30
CA MET A 24 -6.79 -11.33 14.76
C MET A 24 -8.24 -11.24 15.26
N ASP A 25 -9.09 -12.20 14.88
CA ASP A 25 -10.39 -12.38 15.54
C ASP A 25 -10.25 -13.23 16.82
N SER A 26 -11.38 -13.47 17.51
CA SER A 26 -11.43 -14.29 18.72
C SER A 26 -11.08 -15.77 18.50
N ASP A 27 -11.13 -16.22 17.25
CA ASP A 27 -10.89 -17.59 16.84
C ASP A 27 -9.46 -17.77 16.29
N TYR A 28 -8.57 -16.80 16.53
CA TYR A 28 -7.19 -16.79 16.06
C TYR A 28 -7.08 -16.86 14.52
N ASN A 29 -8.03 -16.26 13.80
CA ASN A 29 -7.89 -16.07 12.37
C ASN A 29 -7.32 -14.69 12.08
N LEU A 30 -6.22 -14.65 11.34
CA LEU A 30 -5.61 -13.42 10.89
C LEU A 30 -6.31 -12.88 9.64
N SER A 31 -6.84 -11.67 9.73
CA SER A 31 -7.40 -10.92 8.61
C SER A 31 -6.42 -9.82 8.17
N ASP A 32 -5.90 -9.97 6.96
CA ASP A 32 -5.03 -8.99 6.33
C ASP A 32 -5.76 -7.68 6.07
N LYS A 33 -5.18 -6.56 6.52
CA LYS A 33 -5.74 -5.24 6.29
C LYS A 33 -4.71 -4.26 5.73
N PRO A 34 -4.20 -4.47 4.50
CA PRO A 34 -3.29 -3.52 3.86
C PRO A 34 -3.94 -2.15 3.67
N GLU A 35 -3.13 -1.10 3.70
CA GLU A 35 -3.49 0.24 3.25
C GLU A 35 -2.80 0.53 1.91
N GLU A 36 -3.50 1.21 1.00
CA GLU A 36 -3.00 1.47 -0.36
C GLU A 36 -2.81 2.97 -0.59
N LEU A 37 -1.59 3.37 -0.94
CA LEU A 37 -1.27 4.73 -1.37
C LEU A 37 -1.10 4.75 -2.89
N VAL A 38 -2.05 5.36 -3.59
CA VAL A 38 -1.99 5.57 -5.03
C VAL A 38 -1.04 6.73 -5.33
N LEU A 39 0.07 6.44 -6.01
CA LEU A 39 1.17 7.38 -6.19
C LEU A 39 1.08 8.19 -7.48
N ASN A 40 0.50 7.67 -8.57
CA ASN A 40 0.14 8.39 -9.81
C ASN A 40 -0.39 7.44 -10.91
N THR A 41 -1.04 8.00 -11.95
CA THR A 41 -1.64 7.29 -13.09
C THR A 41 -0.83 7.34 -14.39
N SER A 42 0.34 7.99 -14.42
CA SER A 42 1.07 8.26 -15.68
C SER A 42 2.40 7.54 -15.85
N TYR A 43 2.62 7.02 -17.07
CA TYR A 43 3.85 6.38 -17.52
C TYR A 43 4.42 7.04 -18.79
N THR A 44 3.75 8.07 -19.32
CA THR A 44 4.28 8.83 -20.46
C THR A 44 5.41 9.75 -20.02
N GLY A 45 6.56 9.68 -20.70
CA GLY A 45 7.84 10.28 -20.29
C GLY A 45 7.85 11.80 -20.09
N ASP A 46 6.78 12.48 -20.51
CA ASP A 46 6.66 13.94 -20.42
C ASP A 46 5.84 14.41 -19.20
N HIS A 47 5.16 13.49 -18.49
CA HIS A 47 4.43 13.80 -17.27
C HIS A 47 5.26 13.42 -16.04
N HIS A 48 6.02 14.40 -15.54
CA HIS A 48 6.79 14.29 -14.29
C HIS A 48 5.88 14.28 -13.05
N GLY A 49 5.03 13.27 -12.90
CA GLY A 49 4.25 13.02 -11.68
C GLY A 49 3.15 14.04 -11.38
N GLY A 50 2.09 13.57 -10.72
CA GLY A 50 1.07 14.38 -10.07
C GLY A 50 1.41 14.64 -8.60
N LEU A 51 0.79 15.69 -8.05
CA LEU A 51 0.85 16.03 -6.64
C LEU A 51 -0.05 15.08 -5.82
N VAL A 52 0.54 14.33 -4.90
CA VAL A 52 -0.21 13.53 -3.91
C VAL A 52 -0.24 14.29 -2.59
N THR A 53 -1.43 14.47 -2.02
CA THR A 53 -1.60 15.13 -0.71
C THR A 53 -2.17 14.14 0.30
N ILE A 54 -1.48 13.97 1.44
CA ILE A 54 -1.94 13.13 2.55
C ILE A 54 -2.58 14.03 3.61
N ILE A 55 -3.90 13.96 3.75
CA ILE A 55 -4.69 14.77 4.69
C ILE A 55 -5.41 13.89 5.72
N GLY A 56 -5.76 14.48 6.85
CA GLY A 56 -6.42 13.78 7.96
C GLY A 56 -6.13 14.45 9.30
N GLU A 57 -6.84 14.03 10.34
CA GLU A 57 -6.70 14.57 11.71
C GLU A 57 -5.30 14.32 12.30
N ASN A 58 -4.99 15.01 13.41
CA ASN A 58 -3.74 14.75 14.13
C ASN A 58 -3.68 13.30 14.62
N ASN A 59 -2.46 12.74 14.66
CA ASN A 59 -2.21 11.37 15.12
C ASN A 59 -2.85 10.23 14.29
N THR A 60 -3.43 10.49 13.11
CA THR A 60 -3.97 9.42 12.25
C THR A 60 -2.92 8.61 11.49
N GLY A 61 -1.63 8.94 11.63
CA GLY A 61 -0.54 8.21 10.97
C GLY A 61 -0.04 8.81 9.65
N LYS A 62 -0.44 10.04 9.29
CA LYS A 62 0.05 10.72 8.08
C LYS A 62 1.58 10.73 7.96
N SER A 63 2.29 11.02 9.05
CA SER A 63 3.76 10.99 9.08
C SER A 63 4.33 9.56 8.96
N ASN A 64 3.57 8.54 9.34
CA ASN A 64 3.96 7.15 9.19
C ASN A 64 3.76 6.64 7.76
N VAL A 65 2.73 7.12 7.04
CA VAL A 65 2.60 6.93 5.59
C VAL A 65 3.83 7.52 4.87
N ASN A 66 4.26 8.72 5.24
CA ASN A 66 5.48 9.31 4.68
C ASN A 66 6.74 8.51 5.03
N ARG A 67 6.85 7.96 6.25
CA ARG A 67 7.97 7.09 6.63
C ARG A 67 7.99 5.79 5.84
N ALA A 68 6.83 5.17 5.61
CA ALA A 68 6.71 3.99 4.76
C ALA A 68 7.21 4.29 3.34
N LEU A 69 6.77 5.41 2.76
CA LEU A 69 7.21 5.85 1.44
C LEU A 69 8.72 6.11 1.39
N ALA A 70 9.27 6.83 2.37
CA ALA A 70 10.70 7.12 2.44
C ALA A 70 11.54 5.84 2.59
N LYS A 71 11.11 4.90 3.44
CA LYS A 71 11.76 3.60 3.63
C LYS A 71 11.75 2.78 2.34
N PHE A 72 10.62 2.78 1.63
CA PHE A 72 10.46 2.05 0.38
C PHE A 72 11.31 2.65 -0.77
N MET A 73 11.37 3.98 -0.88
CA MET A 73 12.07 4.68 -1.96
C MET A 73 13.57 4.83 -1.76
N PHE A 74 13.99 5.12 -0.52
CA PHE A 74 15.36 5.55 -0.22
C PHE A 74 16.07 4.67 0.80
N GLY A 75 15.34 3.80 1.48
CA GLY A 75 15.88 2.87 2.46
C GLY A 75 15.95 1.44 1.93
N ASN A 76 16.13 0.50 2.85
CA ASN A 76 15.94 -0.91 2.56
C ASN A 76 14.49 -1.30 2.90
N ALA A 77 13.68 -1.46 1.85
CA ALA A 77 12.26 -1.76 1.94
C ALA A 77 11.92 -3.06 2.70
N LYS A 78 12.89 -3.96 2.90
CA LYS A 78 12.70 -5.25 3.58
C LYS A 78 13.41 -5.35 4.93
N ALA A 79 14.27 -4.38 5.28
CA ALA A 79 14.93 -4.35 6.58
C ALA A 79 14.08 -3.58 7.59
N PHE A 80 13.17 -4.27 8.26
CA PHE A 80 12.34 -3.69 9.32
C PHE A 80 12.99 -3.85 10.70
N ASP A 81 12.75 -2.89 11.58
CA ASP A 81 13.18 -2.93 12.98
C ASP A 81 11.98 -2.82 13.92
N GLU A 82 12.23 -2.93 15.23
CA GLU A 82 11.21 -2.88 16.27
C GLU A 82 10.32 -1.62 16.21
N ASN A 83 10.84 -0.49 15.71
CA ASN A 83 10.08 0.75 15.60
C ASN A 83 9.12 0.73 14.42
N ASP A 84 9.37 -0.12 13.42
CA ASP A 84 8.50 -0.27 12.25
C ASP A 84 7.35 -1.25 12.48
N ILE A 85 7.44 -2.05 13.55
CA ILE A 85 6.41 -3.00 13.95
C ILE A 85 5.26 -2.28 14.69
N PRO A 86 4.00 -2.61 14.39
CA PRO A 86 2.84 -2.14 15.14
C PRO A 86 2.97 -2.42 16.64
N ASN A 87 2.65 -1.43 17.47
CA ASN A 87 2.65 -1.56 18.92
C ASN A 87 1.26 -1.21 19.45
N PHE A 88 0.38 -2.22 19.48
CA PHE A 88 -0.98 -2.11 19.99
C PHE A 88 -1.28 -3.24 20.97
N SER A 89 -2.11 -2.96 21.96
CA SER A 89 -2.74 -4.00 22.78
C SER A 89 -3.57 -4.93 21.86
N ASN A 90 -3.38 -6.24 21.99
CA ASN A 90 -3.98 -7.30 21.16
C ASN A 90 -3.47 -7.38 19.70
N TYR A 91 -2.28 -6.85 19.44
CA TYR A 91 -1.56 -7.13 18.20
C TYR A 91 -0.76 -8.43 18.34
N GLU A 92 -0.99 -9.37 17.44
CA GLU A 92 -0.06 -10.48 17.23
C GLU A 92 1.02 -10.04 16.23
N ALA A 93 2.26 -10.48 16.46
CA ALA A 93 3.47 -10.05 15.74
C ALA A 93 3.41 -10.36 14.23
N CYS A 94 2.65 -9.56 13.47
CA CYS A 94 2.54 -9.65 12.03
C CYS A 94 3.67 -8.85 11.38
N GLU A 95 4.50 -9.49 10.57
CA GLU A 95 5.64 -8.82 9.96
C GLU A 95 5.20 -7.63 9.08
N PRO A 96 5.86 -6.47 9.20
CA PRO A 96 5.66 -5.36 8.28
C PRO A 96 6.02 -5.76 6.84
N ASP A 97 5.27 -5.24 5.88
CA ASP A 97 5.61 -5.36 4.47
C ASP A 97 5.30 -4.07 3.70
N LEU A 98 6.21 -3.72 2.80
CA LEU A 98 6.05 -2.63 1.85
C LEU A 98 6.26 -3.21 0.46
N SER A 99 5.26 -3.07 -0.40
CA SER A 99 5.30 -3.57 -1.77
C SER A 99 4.74 -2.57 -2.76
N PHE A 100 5.22 -2.67 -4.00
CA PHE A 100 4.80 -1.79 -5.08
C PHE A 100 4.11 -2.59 -6.16
N VAL A 101 2.93 -2.12 -6.56
CA VAL A 101 2.06 -2.78 -7.52
C VAL A 101 1.74 -1.82 -8.65
N LEU A 102 1.84 -2.31 -9.88
CA LEU A 102 1.23 -1.69 -11.04
C LEU A 102 -0.17 -2.27 -11.22
N ARG A 103 -1.20 -1.44 -11.06
CA ARG A 103 -2.61 -1.84 -11.15
C ARG A 103 -3.26 -1.28 -12.40
N ASP A 104 -3.87 -2.12 -13.21
CA ASP A 104 -4.79 -1.66 -14.26
C ASP A 104 -6.11 -1.19 -13.65
N TYR A 105 -6.43 0.11 -13.71
CA TYR A 105 -7.67 0.63 -13.12
C TYR A 105 -8.91 0.34 -13.97
N THR A 106 -8.76 -0.14 -15.21
CA THR A 106 -9.85 -0.71 -16.01
C THR A 106 -10.46 -1.94 -15.33
N GLN A 107 -9.68 -2.67 -14.52
CA GLN A 107 -10.16 -3.79 -13.69
C GLN A 107 -10.61 -3.32 -12.30
N ALA A 108 -10.00 -2.26 -11.73
CA ALA A 108 -10.42 -1.69 -10.44
C ALA A 108 -11.85 -1.14 -10.44
N ALA A 109 -12.30 -0.55 -11.56
CA ALA A 109 -13.69 -0.12 -11.73
C ALA A 109 -14.69 -1.29 -11.86
N ALA A 110 -14.23 -2.48 -12.28
CA ALA A 110 -15.05 -3.69 -12.37
C ALA A 110 -15.17 -4.41 -11.01
N ALA A 111 -14.10 -4.40 -10.19
CA ALA A 111 -14.07 -5.04 -8.88
C ALA A 111 -14.91 -4.32 -7.82
N ALA A 112 -15.12 -3.00 -7.94
CA ALA A 112 -16.06 -2.27 -7.08
C ALA A 112 -17.53 -2.64 -7.35
N ASN A 113 -17.83 -3.34 -8.46
CA ASN A 113 -19.18 -3.71 -8.87
C ASN A 113 -19.45 -5.22 -8.89
N ASN A 114 -18.47 -6.10 -8.66
CA ASN A 114 -18.72 -7.53 -8.58
C ASN A 114 -17.75 -8.20 -7.61
N GLY A 115 -18.30 -8.91 -6.62
CA GLY A 115 -17.55 -9.77 -5.73
C GLY A 115 -16.85 -10.91 -6.49
N GLY A 116 -15.64 -11.22 -6.04
CA GLY A 116 -14.93 -12.47 -6.31
C GLY A 116 -14.05 -12.50 -7.55
N GLY A 117 -12.77 -12.85 -7.37
CA GLY A 117 -11.92 -13.38 -8.44
C GLY A 117 -10.46 -12.96 -8.35
N GLY A 118 -9.58 -13.94 -8.10
CA GLY A 118 -8.15 -13.78 -7.79
C GLY A 118 -7.33 -12.95 -8.79
N GLY A 119 -6.47 -12.09 -8.25
CA GLY A 119 -5.43 -11.37 -9.00
C GLY A 119 -4.12 -12.16 -9.01
N GLN A 120 -3.56 -12.37 -10.20
CA GLN A 120 -2.24 -12.96 -10.40
C GLN A 120 -1.13 -11.94 -10.09
N ASN A 121 -0.16 -12.34 -9.26
CA ASN A 121 1.01 -11.53 -8.92
C ASN A 121 2.03 -11.56 -10.06
N MET A 122 2.23 -10.43 -10.74
CA MET A 122 3.38 -10.20 -11.61
C MET A 122 4.53 -9.63 -10.76
N SER A 123 5.53 -10.47 -10.48
CA SER A 123 6.80 -10.05 -9.91
C SER A 123 7.65 -9.40 -11.00
N LEU A 124 8.11 -8.17 -10.78
CA LEU A 124 9.18 -7.58 -11.58
C LEU A 124 10.41 -7.44 -10.68
N ALA A 125 11.46 -8.20 -11.01
CA ALA A 125 12.78 -8.00 -10.44
C ALA A 125 13.35 -6.67 -10.97
N LEU A 126 13.87 -5.85 -10.05
CA LEU A 126 14.67 -4.66 -10.37
C LEU A 126 16.02 -5.06 -10.92
#